data_AF-I4YS68-F1
#
_entry.id   AF-I4YS68-F1
#
_cell.length_a   1.000
_cell.length_b   1.000
_cell.length_c   1.000
_cell.angle_alpha   90.00
_cell.angle_beta   90.00
_cell.angle_gamma   90.00
#
_symmetry.space_group_name_H-M   'P 1'
#
loop_
_entity.id
_entity.type
_entity.pdbx_description
1 polymer ?
#
loop_
_entity_poly.entity_id
_entity_poly.type
_entity_poly.pdbx_seq_one_letter_code
_entity_poly.pdbx_strand_id
1 'polypeptide(L)'
;MQRKTGRPVQFEITEQTREAVGRWLEKKDLHKGEPLFPSRVNRRKAMTTRQYARLLASWLRAIGLDPLAYGTHSLRRTKASMIYRRTGNLRAVQLLLGHTKIESTVRYLGIDVGDALLIAEQIEI
;
A
#
# COMPACT_ATOMS: atom_id res chain seq x y z
N MET A 1 -7.15 -15.99 -3.88
CA MET A 1 -7.39 -15.26 -5.14
C MET A 1 -7.82 -13.83 -4.81
N GLN A 2 -7.29 -12.81 -5.50
CA GLN A 2 -7.65 -11.40 -5.27
C GLN A 2 -9.08 -11.14 -5.75
N ARG A 3 -9.93 -10.57 -4.90
CA ARG A 3 -11.40 -10.52 -5.14
C ARG A 3 -11.86 -9.55 -6.23
N LYS A 4 -11.08 -8.49 -6.53
CA LYS A 4 -11.51 -7.42 -7.45
C LYS A 4 -11.20 -7.72 -8.93
N THR A 5 -10.18 -8.54 -9.18
CA THR A 5 -9.61 -8.79 -10.51
C THR A 5 -9.50 -10.28 -10.81
N GLY A 6 -9.68 -11.15 -9.81
CA GLY A 6 -9.51 -12.60 -9.95
C GLY A 6 -8.06 -13.05 -10.19
N ARG A 7 -7.12 -12.11 -10.36
CA ARG A 7 -5.73 -12.41 -10.69
C ARG A 7 -4.85 -12.39 -9.44
N PRO A 8 -3.93 -13.36 -9.25
CA PRO A 8 -2.92 -13.25 -8.22
C PRO A 8 -2.05 -12.01 -8.50
N VAL A 9 -1.74 -11.27 -7.45
CA VAL A 9 -0.80 -10.15 -7.52
C VAL A 9 0.42 -10.55 -6.73
N GLN A 10 1.57 -10.61 -7.39
CA GLN A 10 2.87 -10.74 -6.74
C GLN A 10 3.41 -9.35 -6.46
N PHE A 11 3.97 -9.17 -5.28
CA PHE A 11 4.63 -7.94 -4.88
C PHE A 11 5.75 -8.26 -3.92
N GLU A 12 6.84 -7.50 -4.03
CA GLU A 12 7.93 -7.55 -3.07
C GLU A 12 7.58 -6.74 -1.82
N ILE A 13 8.02 -7.27 -0.68
CA ILE A 13 7.98 -6.57 0.60
C ILE A 13 9.40 -6.19 1.01
N THR A 14 9.52 -5.09 1.76
CA THR A 14 10.83 -4.70 2.30
C THR A 14 11.29 -5.71 3.34
N GLU A 15 12.59 -5.79 3.58
CA GLU A 15 13.14 -6.70 4.59
C GLU A 15 12.54 -6.43 5.98
N GLN A 16 12.47 -5.15 6.37
CA GLN A 16 11.79 -4.74 7.60
C GLN A 16 10.34 -5.24 7.69
N THR A 17 9.60 -5.26 6.57
CA THR A 17 8.22 -5.79 6.55
C THR A 17 8.22 -7.31 6.71
N ARG A 18 9.17 -8.00 6.04
CA ARG A 18 9.35 -9.45 6.15
C ARG A 18 9.62 -9.86 7.60
N GLU A 19 10.57 -9.22 8.26
CA GLU A 19 10.91 -9.46 9.66
C GLU A 19 9.73 -9.18 10.60
N ALA A 20 9.01 -8.07 10.40
CA ALA A 20 7.84 -7.72 11.21
C ALA A 20 6.72 -8.75 11.08
N VAL A 21 6.47 -9.24 9.85
CA VAL A 21 5.49 -10.29 9.60
C VAL A 21 5.96 -11.63 10.19
N GLY A 22 7.24 -11.97 10.09
CA GLY A 22 7.83 -13.16 10.73
C GLY A 22 7.59 -13.19 12.24
N ARG A 23 7.99 -12.12 12.94
CA ARG A 23 7.74 -11.97 14.38
C ARG A 23 6.26 -12.03 14.74
N TRP A 24 5.39 -11.54 13.87
CA TRP A 24 3.94 -11.62 14.08
C TRP A 24 3.41 -13.05 13.96
N LEU A 25 3.87 -13.80 12.95
CA LEU A 25 3.50 -15.21 12.75
C LEU A 25 3.89 -16.05 13.96
N GLU A 26 5.12 -15.90 14.45
CA GLU A 26 5.62 -16.58 15.65
C GLU A 26 4.80 -16.21 16.89
N LYS A 27 4.63 -14.90 17.14
CA LYS A 27 3.88 -14.40 18.31
C LYS A 27 2.43 -14.87 18.35
N LYS A 28 1.82 -15.10 17.19
CA LYS A 28 0.44 -15.54 17.07
C LYS A 28 0.26 -17.03 16.89
N ASP A 29 1.36 -17.77 16.73
CA ASP A 29 1.37 -19.20 16.41
C ASP A 29 0.42 -19.50 15.24
N LEU A 30 0.68 -18.85 14.10
CA LEU A 30 -0.17 -18.93 12.91
C LEU A 30 0.34 -19.99 11.95
N HIS A 31 -0.57 -20.87 11.52
CA HIS A 31 -0.28 -21.93 10.56
C HIS A 31 -0.90 -21.66 9.19
N LYS A 32 -0.47 -22.45 8.21
CA LYS A 32 -0.96 -22.38 6.84
C LYS A 32 -2.48 -22.60 6.80
N GLY A 33 -3.18 -21.73 6.08
CA GLY A 33 -4.64 -21.77 5.96
C GLY A 33 -5.37 -20.84 6.94
N GLU A 34 -4.69 -20.33 7.96
CA GLU A 34 -5.24 -19.32 8.85
C GLU A 34 -5.11 -17.91 8.25
N PRO A 35 -6.00 -16.97 8.62
CA PRO A 35 -5.84 -15.57 8.24
C PRO A 35 -4.55 -14.97 8.80
N LEU A 36 -3.72 -14.37 7.96
CA LEU A 36 -2.48 -13.69 8.37
C LEU A 36 -2.71 -12.64 9.47
N PHE A 37 -3.84 -11.94 9.40
CA PHE A 37 -4.30 -11.02 10.44
C PHE A 37 -5.66 -11.49 10.98
N PRO A 38 -5.68 -12.33 12.03
CA PRO A 38 -6.91 -12.86 12.60
C PRO A 38 -7.70 -11.78 13.34
N SER A 39 -9.02 -11.95 13.39
CA SER A 39 -9.90 -11.13 14.23
C SER A 39 -9.62 -11.37 15.71
N ARG A 40 -9.76 -10.31 16.51
CA ARG A 40 -9.64 -10.36 17.98
C ARG A 40 -10.71 -11.24 18.63
N VAL A 41 -11.88 -11.35 18.01
CA VAL A 41 -13.06 -12.06 18.56
C VAL A 41 -13.11 -13.52 18.10
N ASN A 42 -12.74 -13.79 16.85
CA ASN A 42 -12.75 -15.14 16.29
C ASN A 42 -11.50 -15.32 15.42
N ARG A 43 -10.54 -16.11 15.92
CA ARG A 43 -9.25 -16.34 15.26
C ARG A 43 -9.36 -16.99 13.88
N ARG A 44 -10.45 -17.74 13.62
CA ARG A 44 -10.70 -18.37 12.31
C ARG A 44 -11.16 -17.37 11.25
N LYS A 45 -11.52 -16.13 11.64
CA LYS A 45 -11.94 -15.08 10.72
C LYS A 45 -10.85 -14.04 10.55
N ALA A 46 -10.70 -13.51 9.34
CA ALA A 46 -9.82 -12.38 9.08
C ALA A 46 -10.31 -11.11 9.77
N MET A 47 -9.37 -10.22 10.09
CA MET A 47 -9.66 -8.86 10.53
C MET A 47 -10.54 -8.13 9.50
N THR A 48 -11.52 -7.38 9.99
CA THR A 48 -12.42 -6.59 9.13
C THR A 48 -11.74 -5.30 8.66
N THR A 49 -12.21 -4.77 7.52
CA THR A 49 -11.77 -3.45 7.02
C THR A 49 -12.01 -2.33 8.03
N ARG A 50 -13.11 -2.40 8.78
CA ARG A 50 -13.43 -1.45 9.86
C ARG A 50 -12.40 -1.52 11.00
N GLN A 51 -11.99 -2.72 11.40
CA GLN A 51 -10.96 -2.87 12.43
C GLN A 51 -9.60 -2.39 11.94
N TYR A 52 -9.24 -2.67 10.69
CA TYR A 52 -8.01 -2.14 10.09
C TYR A 52 -8.01 -0.60 10.10
N ALA A 53 -9.10 0.04 9.66
CA ALA A 53 -9.23 1.49 9.69
C ALA A 53 -9.11 2.07 11.11
N ARG A 54 -9.67 1.40 12.13
CA ARG A 54 -9.55 1.80 13.53
C ARG A 54 -8.12 1.71 14.06
N LEU A 55 -7.40 0.63 13.76
CA LEU A 55 -5.99 0.49 14.13
C LEU A 55 -5.15 1.59 13.49
N LEU A 56 -5.35 1.82 12.19
CA LEU A 56 -4.64 2.88 11.50
C LEU A 56 -4.93 4.25 12.11
N ALA A 57 -6.20 4.56 12.37
CA ALA A 57 -6.58 5.82 13.02
C ALA A 57 -5.92 6.00 14.39
N SER A 58 -5.76 4.92 15.17
CA SER A 58 -5.03 5.00 16.44
C SER A 58 -3.54 5.28 16.25
N TRP A 59 -2.89 4.65 15.27
CA TRP A 59 -1.48 4.89 14.97
C TRP A 59 -1.24 6.31 14.45
N LEU A 60 -2.12 6.82 13.58
CA LEU A 60 -2.06 8.19 13.08
C LEU A 60 -2.16 9.21 14.22
N ARG A 61 -3.12 9.04 15.14
CA ARG A 61 -3.22 9.90 16.33
C ARG A 61 -1.96 9.85 17.19
N ALA A 62 -1.38 8.66 17.38
CA ALA A 62 -0.20 8.48 18.20
C ALA A 62 1.04 9.23 17.66
N ILE A 63 1.08 9.49 16.35
CA ILE A 63 2.13 10.30 15.71
C ILE A 63 1.70 11.73 15.38
N GLY A 64 0.56 12.20 15.91
CA GLY A 64 0.07 13.56 15.74
C GLY A 64 -0.60 13.87 14.39
N LEU A 65 -0.97 12.84 13.60
CA LEU A 65 -1.68 13.02 12.33
C LEU A 65 -3.19 12.92 12.50
N ASP A 66 -3.93 13.71 11.73
CA ASP A 66 -5.40 13.69 11.70
C ASP A 66 -5.92 12.45 10.93
N PRO A 67 -6.67 11.53 11.60
CA PRO A 67 -7.26 10.36 10.95
C PRO A 67 -8.40 10.67 9.97
N LEU A 68 -8.91 11.91 9.92
CA LEU A 68 -9.86 12.34 8.90
C LEU A 68 -9.14 12.68 7.59
N ALA A 69 -7.95 13.28 7.68
CA ALA A 69 -7.10 13.57 6.54
C ALA A 69 -6.35 12.33 6.01
N TYR A 70 -5.93 11.43 6.90
CA TYR A 70 -5.12 10.26 6.56
C TYR A 70 -5.84 8.94 6.85
N GLY A 71 -5.75 8.02 5.89
CA GLY A 71 -6.33 6.69 5.99
C GLY A 71 -5.66 5.66 5.08
N THR A 72 -6.25 4.47 4.98
CA THR A 72 -5.67 3.33 4.25
C THR A 72 -5.43 3.64 2.77
N HIS A 73 -6.31 4.46 2.17
CA HIS A 73 -6.16 4.92 0.80
C HIS A 73 -5.02 5.92 0.64
N SER A 74 -4.85 6.86 1.58
CA SER A 74 -3.75 7.83 1.56
C SER A 74 -2.40 7.12 1.64
N LEU A 75 -2.25 6.12 2.53
CA LEU A 75 -1.02 5.33 2.64
C LEU A 75 -0.68 4.58 1.35
N ARG A 76 -1.70 3.98 0.71
CA ARG A 76 -1.52 3.31 -0.59
C ARG A 76 -1.02 4.30 -1.64
N ARG A 77 -1.58 5.51 -1.67
CA ARG A 77 -1.18 6.56 -2.62
C ARG A 77 0.26 7.01 -2.36
N THR A 78 0.63 7.24 -1.10
CA THR A 78 1.97 7.73 -0.72
C THR A 78 3.09 6.86 -1.26
N LYS A 79 3.03 5.52 -1.10
CA LYS A 79 4.08 4.63 -1.61
C LYS A 79 4.20 4.73 -3.15
N ALA A 80 3.08 4.73 -3.86
CA ALA A 80 3.06 4.84 -5.31
C ALA A 80 3.63 6.18 -5.80
N SER A 81 3.22 7.29 -5.18
CA SER A 81 3.75 8.64 -5.48
C SER A 81 5.24 8.76 -5.18
N MET A 82 5.75 8.13 -4.11
CA MET A 82 7.19 8.12 -3.82
C MET A 82 8.00 7.33 -4.84
N ILE A 83 7.49 6.20 -5.33
CA ILE A 83 8.15 5.42 -6.38
C ILE A 83 8.21 6.23 -7.68
N TYR A 84 7.10 6.88 -8.06
CA TYR A 84 7.07 7.73 -9.25
C TYR A 84 8.09 8.88 -9.14
N ARG A 85 8.04 9.66 -8.06
CA ARG A 85 8.97 10.79 -7.86
C ARG A 85 10.45 10.42 -7.87
N ARG A 86 10.79 9.18 -7.48
CA ARG A 86 12.19 8.71 -7.46
C ARG A 86 12.67 8.10 -8.77
N THR A 87 11.76 7.60 -9.60
CA THR A 87 12.14 6.77 -10.75
C THR A 87 11.61 7.28 -12.09
N GLY A 88 10.63 8.19 -12.08
CA GLY A 88 9.87 8.60 -13.27
C GLY A 88 9.08 7.47 -13.94
N ASN A 89 9.15 6.23 -13.43
CA ASN A 89 8.66 5.05 -14.14
C ASN A 89 7.18 4.80 -13.88
N LEU A 90 6.34 5.49 -14.67
CA LEU A 90 4.89 5.39 -14.57
C LEU A 90 4.37 3.97 -14.84
N ARG A 91 5.03 3.23 -15.75
CA ARG A 91 4.64 1.85 -16.08
C ARG A 91 4.86 0.90 -14.91
N ALA A 92 5.98 1.03 -14.18
CA ALA A 92 6.23 0.26 -12.97
C ALA A 92 5.15 0.53 -11.90
N VAL A 93 4.79 1.80 -11.69
CA VAL A 93 3.74 2.16 -10.73
C VAL A 93 2.37 1.61 -11.14
N GLN A 94 2.03 1.65 -12.43
CA GLN A 94 0.80 1.04 -12.95
C GLN A 94 0.70 -0.45 -12.61
N LEU A 95 1.79 -1.20 -12.84
CA LEU A 95 1.85 -2.63 -12.55
C LEU A 95 1.69 -2.90 -11.05
N LEU A 96 2.39 -2.15 -10.20
CA LEU A 96 2.30 -2.27 -8.74
C LEU A 96 0.89 -1.94 -8.19
N LEU A 97 0.20 -0.98 -8.81
CA LEU A 97 -1.17 -0.64 -8.44
C LEU A 97 -2.22 -1.62 -9.01
N GLY A 98 -1.85 -2.41 -10.02
CA GLY A 98 -2.75 -3.31 -10.74
C GLY A 98 -3.77 -2.57 -11.60
N HIS A 99 -3.41 -1.41 -12.14
CA HIS A 99 -4.29 -0.63 -13.02
C HIS A 99 -4.22 -1.16 -14.45
N THR A 100 -5.36 -1.46 -15.05
CA THR A 100 -5.44 -1.94 -16.45
C THR A 100 -5.07 -0.84 -17.44
N LYS A 101 -5.44 0.41 -17.13
CA LYS A 101 -5.26 1.60 -17.95
C LYS A 101 -4.21 2.54 -17.35
N ILE A 102 -3.29 3.07 -18.16
CA ILE A 102 -2.24 3.98 -17.68
C ILE A 102 -2.83 5.29 -17.18
N GLU A 103 -3.91 5.75 -17.80
CA GLU A 103 -4.67 6.95 -17.47
C GLU A 103 -5.24 6.89 -16.05
N SER A 104 -5.59 5.69 -15.57
CA SER A 104 -6.01 5.48 -14.18
C SER A 104 -4.86 5.75 -13.20
N THR A 105 -3.62 5.46 -13.59
CA THR A 105 -2.43 5.74 -12.79
C THR A 105 -2.07 7.22 -12.79
N VAL A 106 -2.15 7.88 -13.96
CA VAL A 106 -1.97 9.33 -14.08
C VAL A 106 -2.94 10.07 -13.16
N ARG A 107 -4.24 9.77 -13.26
CA ARG A 107 -5.27 10.38 -12.40
C ARG A 107 -5.08 10.03 -10.92
N TYR A 108 -4.64 8.81 -10.61
CA TYR A 108 -4.43 8.38 -9.23
C TYR A 108 -3.26 9.09 -8.55
N LEU A 109 -2.18 9.34 -9.29
CA LEU A 109 -1.01 10.04 -8.80
C LEU A 109 -1.16 11.55 -8.84
N GLY A 110 -2.10 12.07 -9.65
CA GLY A 110 -2.28 13.50 -9.84
C GLY A 110 -1.18 14.13 -10.69
N ILE A 111 -0.64 13.36 -11.64
CA ILE A 111 0.48 13.83 -12.48
C ILE A 111 0.00 14.94 -13.41
N ASP A 112 0.75 16.04 -13.45
CA ASP A 112 0.49 17.18 -14.31
C ASP A 112 1.71 17.58 -15.17
N VAL A 113 1.61 18.71 -15.87
CA VAL A 113 2.68 19.23 -16.72
C VAL A 113 3.90 19.64 -15.90
N GLY A 114 3.72 20.10 -14.65
CA GLY A 114 4.80 20.48 -13.75
C GLY A 114 5.70 19.29 -13.40
N ASP A 115 5.12 18.11 -13.18
CA ASP A 115 5.90 16.88 -12.98
C ASP A 115 6.80 16.56 -14.18
N ALA A 116 6.31 16.77 -15.40
CA ALA A 116 7.09 16.54 -16.61
C ALA A 116 8.26 17.51 -16.76
N LEU A 117 8.04 18.79 -16.39
CA LEU A 117 9.09 19.81 -16.41
C LEU A 117 10.20 19.51 -15.38
N LEU A 118 9.82 19.07 -14.19
CA LEU A 118 10.77 18.73 -13.13
C LEU A 118 11.65 17.53 -13.52
N ILE A 119 11.08 16.51 -14.17
CA ILE A 119 11.86 15.37 -14.69
C ILE A 119 12.83 15.84 -15.78
N ALA A 120 12.40 16.74 -16.67
CA ALA A 120 13.24 17.26 -17.74
C ALA A 120 14.42 18.11 -17.22
N GLU A 121 14.19 18.94 -16.19
CA GLU A 121 15.23 19.74 -15.55
C GLU A 121 16.33 18.88 -14.90
N GLN A 122 15.97 17.71 -14.37
CA GLN A 122 16.90 16.82 -13.67
C GLN A 122 17.80 15.99 -14.60
N ILE A 123 17.59 16.06 -15.92
CA ILE A 123 18.33 15.27 -16.90
C ILE A 123 19.18 16.22 -17.74
N GLU A 124 20.47 16.32 -17.41
CA GLU A 124 21.48 16.85 -18.34
C GLU A 124 21.90 15.74 -19.30
N ILE A 125 21.98 16.05 -20.60
CA ILE A 125 22.46 15.14 -21.66
C ILE A 125 23.90 15.50 -22.03
#